data_AF-A0A3M8REY4-F1
#
_entry.id   AF-A0A3M8REY4-F1
#
_cell.length_a   1.000
_cell.length_b   1.000
_cell.length_c   1.000
_cell.angle_alpha   90.00
_cell.angle_beta   90.00
_cell.angle_gamma   90.00
#
_symmetry.space_group_name_H-M   'P 1'
#
loop_
_entity.id
_entity.type
_entity.pdbx_description
1 polymer ?
#
loop_
_entity_poly.entity_id
_entity_poly.type
_entity_poly.pdbx_seq_one_letter_code
_entity_poly.pdbx_strand_id
1 'polypeptide(L)'
;MNDQDMLFEWDFWKSHALDLGVAEDLAELGKSIMRDAYLERWPEESLGECGWWDDGFGMLAQAQKNPQETRKHWAALLRRYGRRRAATPLAARSRALQARPRAAEEQRIA
;
A
#
# COMPACT_ATOMS: atom_id res chain seq x y z
N MET A 1 0.45 23.86 -15.79
CA MET A 1 1.05 23.51 -14.49
C MET A 1 1.60 22.11 -14.69
N ASN A 2 2.91 21.92 -14.58
CA ASN A 2 3.45 20.57 -14.59
C ASN A 2 2.99 19.91 -13.29
N ASP A 3 2.20 18.85 -13.41
CA ASP A 3 1.95 17.89 -12.34
C ASP A 3 3.29 17.21 -12.02
N GLN A 4 4.21 17.93 -11.37
CA GLN A 4 5.19 17.27 -10.54
C GLN A 4 4.37 16.60 -9.45
N ASP A 5 3.97 15.35 -9.73
CA ASP A 5 3.39 14.43 -8.77
C ASP A 5 4.13 14.64 -7.45
N MET A 6 3.41 15.11 -6.42
CA MET A 6 3.97 15.32 -5.09
C MET A 6 4.32 13.94 -4.53
N LEU A 7 5.44 13.39 -4.96
CA LEU A 7 6.01 12.15 -4.48
C LEU A 7 6.59 12.45 -3.10
N PHE A 8 6.04 11.77 -2.10
CA PHE A 8 6.54 11.84 -0.75
C PHE A 8 7.54 10.71 -0.51
N GLU A 9 8.20 10.75 0.64
CA GLU A 9 9.24 9.80 1.05
C GLU A 9 8.75 8.35 0.98
N TRP A 10 7.48 8.10 1.34
CA TRP A 10 6.85 6.77 1.23
C TRP A 10 6.58 6.32 -0.21
N ASP A 11 6.49 7.24 -1.17
CA ASP A 11 6.38 6.90 -2.61
C ASP A 11 7.74 6.47 -3.16
N PHE A 12 8.81 7.18 -2.80
CA PHE A 12 10.17 6.77 -3.13
C PHE A 12 10.53 5.44 -2.48
N TRP A 13 10.16 5.24 -1.22
CA TRP A 13 10.35 3.98 -0.52
C TRP A 13 9.65 2.82 -1.23
N LYS A 14 8.39 3.02 -1.68
CA LYS A 14 7.66 1.99 -2.43
C LYS A 14 8.40 1.64 -3.72
N SER A 15 8.79 2.64 -4.52
CA SER A 15 9.52 2.41 -5.76
C SER A 15 10.80 1.63 -5.51
N HIS A 16 11.57 2.01 -4.48
CA HIS A 16 12.78 1.30 -4.10
C HIS A 16 12.52 -0.14 -3.64
N ALA A 17 11.45 -0.38 -2.87
CA ALA A 17 11.04 -1.73 -2.45
C ALA A 17 10.73 -2.63 -3.66
N LEU A 18 10.03 -2.08 -4.66
CA LEU A 18 9.71 -2.79 -5.90
C LEU A 18 10.97 -3.14 -6.70
N ASP A 19 11.91 -2.19 -6.82
CA ASP A 19 13.19 -2.41 -7.51
C ASP A 19 14.03 -3.51 -6.85
N LEU A 20 13.90 -3.68 -5.53
CA LEU A 20 14.53 -4.74 -4.75
C LEU A 20 13.75 -6.06 -4.74
N GLY A 21 12.64 -6.16 -5.47
CA GLY A 21 11.85 -7.38 -5.62
C GLY A 21 10.87 -7.67 -4.48
N VAL A 22 10.56 -6.68 -3.63
CA VAL A 22 9.47 -6.80 -2.66
C VAL A 22 8.14 -6.89 -3.41
N ALA A 23 7.29 -7.85 -3.03
CA ALA A 23 5.97 -8.02 -3.65
C ALA A 23 5.13 -6.72 -3.59
N GLU A 24 4.42 -6.40 -4.67
CA GLU A 24 3.72 -5.11 -4.81
C GLU A 24 2.73 -4.83 -3.67
N ASP A 25 1.97 -5.84 -3.25
CA ASP A 25 1.01 -5.71 -2.16
C ASP A 25 1.68 -5.46 -0.80
N LEU A 26 2.87 -6.01 -0.59
CA LEU A 26 3.68 -5.77 0.61
C LEU A 26 4.34 -4.38 0.57
N ALA A 27 4.83 -3.95 -0.60
CA ALA A 27 5.36 -2.60 -0.79
C ALA A 27 4.26 -1.53 -0.61
N GLU A 28 3.04 -1.76 -1.10
CA GLU A 28 1.90 -0.86 -0.86
C GLU A 28 1.51 -0.81 0.63
N LEU A 29 1.60 -1.94 1.33
CA LEU A 29 1.36 -2.02 2.76
C LEU A 29 2.39 -1.20 3.55
N GLY A 30 3.68 -1.33 3.24
CA GLY A 30 4.75 -0.56 3.89
C GLY A 30 4.62 0.95 3.64
N LYS A 31 4.35 1.35 2.40
CA LYS A 31 4.01 2.74 2.06
C LYS A 31 2.83 3.27 2.89
N SER A 32 1.78 2.47 3.02
CA SER A 32 0.60 2.86 3.79
C SER A 32 0.92 3.07 5.27
N ILE A 33 1.79 2.24 5.85
CA ILE A 33 2.27 2.40 7.23
C ILE A 33 3.03 3.71 7.40
N MET A 34 4.02 4.00 6.54
CA MET A 34 4.81 5.23 6.61
C MET A 34 3.93 6.47 6.50
N ARG A 35 3.06 6.50 5.48
CA ARG A 35 2.12 7.59 5.26
C ARG A 35 1.19 7.80 6.45
N ASP A 36 0.60 6.73 6.97
CA ASP A 36 -0.43 6.84 8.00
C ASP A 36 0.21 7.19 9.36
N ALA A 37 1.42 6.70 9.64
CA ALA A 37 2.21 7.12 10.79
C ALA A 37 2.47 8.64 10.78
N TYR A 38 2.86 9.19 9.62
CA TYR A 38 3.05 10.63 9.44
C TYR A 38 1.74 11.43 9.56
N LEU A 39 0.73 11.07 8.76
CA LEU A 39 -0.54 11.83 8.69
C LEU A 39 -1.34 11.78 9.98
N GLU A 40 -1.32 10.64 10.67
CA GLU A 40 -2.11 10.42 11.88
C GLU A 40 -1.33 10.69 13.16
N ARG A 41 -0.04 11.03 13.07
CA ARG A 41 0.85 11.29 14.20
C ARG A 41 0.83 10.15 15.20
N TRP A 42 1.21 8.97 14.73
CA TRP A 42 1.30 7.79 15.59
C TRP A 42 2.24 8.02 16.79
N PRO A 43 2.03 7.33 17.92
CA PRO A 43 2.83 7.53 19.13
C PRO A 43 4.29 7.12 18.93
N GLU A 44 5.20 7.75 19.68
CA GLU A 44 6.67 7.58 19.55
C GLU A 44 7.12 6.11 19.62
N GLU A 45 6.47 5.30 20.46
CA GLU A 45 6.71 3.87 20.61
C GLU A 45 6.56 3.07 19.30
N SER A 46 5.79 3.58 18.34
CA SER A 46 5.51 2.90 17.07
C SER A 46 6.38 3.41 15.91
N LEU A 47 7.08 4.54 16.09
CA LEU A 47 7.83 5.20 15.01
C LEU A 47 9.00 4.34 14.51
N GLY A 48 9.58 3.51 15.37
CA GLY A 48 10.63 2.56 14.96
C GLY A 48 10.15 1.41 14.09
N GLU A 49 8.87 1.09 14.11
CA GLU A 49 8.30 0.00 13.30
C GLU A 49 7.81 0.48 11.93
N CYS A 50 7.62 1.80 11.75
CA CYS A 50 7.11 2.42 10.53
C CYS A 50 8.17 3.13 9.69
N GLY A 51 9.46 2.87 9.95
CA GLY A 51 10.56 3.43 9.17
C GLY A 51 10.87 4.90 9.44
N TRP A 52 10.36 5.47 10.54
CA TRP A 52 10.54 6.90 10.86
C TRP A 52 11.98 7.26 11.21
N TRP A 53 12.69 6.37 11.89
CA TRP A 53 14.05 6.65 12.40
C TRP A 53 15.17 6.27 11.45
N ASP A 54 14.87 5.48 10.40
CA ASP A 54 15.85 4.85 9.54
C ASP A 54 15.47 4.93 8.05
N ASP A 55 14.64 5.90 7.66
CA ASP A 55 14.15 6.08 6.30
C ASP A 55 13.52 4.80 5.69
N GLY A 56 13.06 3.87 6.53
CA GLY A 56 12.47 2.60 6.12
C GLY A 56 13.45 1.52 5.71
N PHE A 57 14.75 1.67 5.97
CA PHE A 57 15.74 0.61 5.70
C PHE A 57 15.42 -0.68 6.45
N GLY A 58 15.02 -0.59 7.72
CA GLY A 58 14.60 -1.74 8.53
C GLY A 58 13.36 -2.40 7.96
N MET A 59 12.40 -1.62 7.47
CA MET A 59 11.20 -2.15 6.81
C MET A 59 11.55 -2.93 5.54
N LEU A 60 12.48 -2.42 4.72
CA LEU A 60 12.97 -3.10 3.52
C LEU A 60 13.67 -4.42 3.87
N ALA A 61 14.54 -4.39 4.88
CA ALA A 61 15.26 -5.59 5.33
C ALA A 61 14.29 -6.67 5.83
N GLN A 62 13.25 -6.29 6.59
CA GLN A 62 12.21 -7.22 7.03
C GLN A 62 11.46 -7.83 5.85
N ALA A 63 10.99 -6.99 4.91
CA ALA A 63 10.21 -7.43 3.76
C ALA A 63 10.99 -8.41 2.85
N GLN A 64 12.29 -8.20 2.69
CA GLN A 64 13.15 -9.12 1.94
C GLN A 64 13.44 -10.43 2.71
N LYS A 65 13.69 -10.34 4.02
CA LYS A 65 14.09 -11.50 4.83
C LYS A 65 12.93 -12.46 5.10
N ASN A 66 11.74 -11.95 5.41
CA ASN A 66 10.58 -12.80 5.73
C ASN A 66 9.24 -12.14 5.33
N PRO A 67 8.90 -12.12 4.03
CA PRO A 67 7.77 -11.36 3.51
C PRO A 67 6.42 -11.70 4.15
N GLN A 68 6.19 -12.99 4.46
CA GLN A 68 4.92 -13.46 4.99
C GLN A 68 4.70 -13.02 6.45
N GLU A 69 5.73 -13.14 7.29
CA GLU A 69 5.65 -12.67 8.68
C GLU A 69 5.62 -11.15 8.75
N THR A 70 6.41 -10.46 7.91
CA THR A 70 6.36 -9.01 7.77
C THR A 70 4.95 -8.53 7.43
N ARG A 71 4.27 -9.17 6.48
CA ARG A 71 2.88 -8.83 6.13
C ARG A 71 1.93 -8.93 7.32
N LYS A 72 2.00 -10.01 8.09
CA LYS A 72 1.14 -10.22 9.27
C LYS A 72 1.40 -9.16 10.33
N HIS A 73 2.67 -8.88 10.59
CA HIS A 73 3.12 -7.88 11.55
C HIS A 73 2.65 -6.47 11.16
N TRP A 74 2.90 -6.06 9.93
CA TRP A 74 2.48 -4.77 9.37
C TRP A 74 0.95 -4.60 9.33
N ALA A 75 0.20 -5.67 9.00
CA ALA A 75 -1.26 -5.65 9.09
C ALA A 75 -1.76 -5.47 10.54
N ALA A 76 -1.07 -6.05 11.53
CA ALA A 76 -1.37 -5.84 12.94
C ALA A 76 -1.03 -4.41 13.40
N LEU A 77 0.06 -3.84 12.89
CA LEU A 77 0.49 -2.48 13.18
C LEU A 77 -0.55 -1.45 12.70
N LEU A 78 -1.00 -1.56 11.44
CA LEU A 78 -2.09 -0.74 10.92
C LEU A 78 -3.39 -0.91 11.70
N ARG A 79 -3.73 -2.13 12.12
CA ARG A 79 -4.93 -2.36 12.94
C ARG A 79 -4.83 -1.69 14.31
N ARG A 80 -3.62 -1.63 14.88
CA ARG A 80 -3.37 -1.04 16.22
C ARG A 80 -3.37 0.48 16.17
N TYR A 81 -2.70 1.08 15.19
CA TYR A 81 -2.44 2.53 15.17
C TYR A 81 -3.12 3.28 14.04
N GLY A 82 -3.38 2.63 12.92
CA GLY A 82 -4.13 3.24 11.83
C GLY A 82 -5.56 3.49 12.27
N ARG A 83 -6.06 4.72 12.09
CA ARG A 83 -7.51 4.95 12.16
C ARG A 83 -8.15 4.00 11.17
N ARG A 84 -9.30 3.43 11.54
CA ARG A 84 -10.06 2.51 10.67
C ARG A 84 -10.40 3.20 9.34
N ARG A 85 -9.50 3.11 8.36
CA ARG A 85 -9.86 3.21 6.95
C ARG A 85 -10.71 1.98 6.67
N ALA A 86 -11.87 2.16 6.05
CA ALA A 86 -12.61 1.05 5.49
C ALA A 86 -11.66 0.34 4.52
N ALA A 87 -11.05 -0.76 4.96
CA ALA A 87 -10.08 -1.51 4.21
C ALA A 87 -10.80 -2.00 2.96
N THR A 88 -10.60 -1.32 1.84
CA THR A 88 -10.96 -1.89 0.55
C THR A 88 -9.87 -2.92 0.30
N PRO A 89 -10.16 -4.23 0.31
CA PRO A 89 -9.13 -5.23 0.09
C PRO A 89 -8.50 -4.95 -1.28
N LEU A 90 -7.16 -4.90 -1.37
CA LEU A 90 -6.45 -4.69 -2.64
C LEU A 90 -6.81 -5.79 -3.67
N ALA A 91 -7.29 -6.95 -3.20
CA ALA A 91 -7.89 -8.02 -4.00
C ALA A 91 -9.18 -7.64 -4.75
N ALA A 92 -9.81 -6.50 -4.44
CA ALA A 92 -11.03 -6.04 -5.11
C ALA A 92 -10.75 -5.25 -6.41
N ARG A 93 -9.51 -4.88 -6.71
CA ARG A 93 -9.20 -4.10 -7.92
C ARG A 93 -9.19 -4.94 -9.20
N SER A 94 -9.02 -6.26 -9.11
CA SER A 94 -8.98 -7.14 -10.30
C SER A 94 -10.37 -7.60 -10.80
N ARG A 95 -11.45 -7.36 -10.05
CA ARG A 95 -12.81 -7.82 -10.44
C ARG A 95 -13.67 -6.72 -11.07
N ALA A 96 -13.32 -5.45 -10.90
CA ALA A 96 -14.10 -4.32 -11.41
C ALA A 96 -13.89 -4.03 -12.91
N LEU A 97 -12.83 -4.57 -13.53
CA LEU A 97 -12.56 -4.36 -14.97
C LEU A 97 -13.19 -5.43 -15.90
N GLN A 98 -13.73 -6.54 -15.37
CA GLN A 98 -14.31 -7.61 -16.19
C GLN A 98 -15.84 -7.56 -16.29
N ALA A 99 -16.50 -6.59 -15.65
CA ALA A 99 -17.96 -6.46 -15.65
C ALA A 99 -18.44 -5.26 -16.47
N ARG A 100 -18.05 -5.17 -17.75
CA ARG A 100 -18.86 -4.45 -18.74
C ARG A 100 -19.64 -5.49 -19.54
N PRO A 101 -20.96 -5.67 -19.32
CA PRO A 101 -21.77 -6.38 -20.28
C PRO A 101 -21.76 -5.59 -21.59
N ARG A 102 -21.31 -6.23 -22.67
CA ARG A 102 -21.45 -5.75 -24.05
C ARG A 102 -22.95 -5.74 -24.34
N ALA A 103 -23.59 -4.58 -24.19
CA ALA A 103 -25.01 -4.43 -24.43
C ALA A 103 -25.30 -4.73 -25.90
N ALA A 104 -26.03 -5.84 -26.09
CA ALA A 104 -26.91 -6.21 -27.18
C ALA A 104 -26.92 -5.29 -28.42
N GLU A 105 -26.15 -5.71 -29.42
CA GLU A 105 -26.49 -5.50 -30.81
C GLU A 105 -27.56 -6.52 -31.17
N GLU A 106 -28.81 -6.07 -31.34
CA GLU A 106 -29.84 -6.67 -32.20
C GLU A 106 -31.20 -6.00 -31.91
N GLN A 107 -31.54 -4.98 -32.70
CA GLN A 107 -32.93 -4.70 -33.03
C GLN A 107 -33.06 -4.52 -34.54
N ARG A 108 -33.42 -5.64 -35.19
CA ARG A 108 -34.12 -5.65 -36.47
C ARG A 108 -35.53 -5.11 -36.25
N ILE A 109 -35.89 -4.05 -36.98
CA ILE A 109 -37.25 -3.70 -37.38
C ILE A 109 -37.04 -3.16 -38.81
N ALA A 110 -37.23 -3.98 -39.84
CA ALA A 110 -38.49 -4.22 -40.54
C ALA A 110 -39.07 -2.95 -41.15
#